data_AF-A6IRB9-F1
#
_entry.id   AF-A6IRB9-F1
#
_cell.length_a   1.000
_cell.length_b   1.000
_cell.length_c   1.000
_cell.angle_alpha   90.00
_cell.angle_beta   90.00
_cell.angle_gamma   90.00
#
_symmetry.space_group_name_H-M   'P 1'
#
loop_
_entity.id
_entity.type
_entity.pdbx_description
1 polymer ?
#
loop_
_entity_poly.entity_id
_entity_poly.type
_entity_poly.pdbx_seq_one_letter_code
_entity_poly.pdbx_strand_id
1 'polypeptide(L)'
;MKTRKTQELFSVRPKQFFDISISRKLLEGNFAKEVSHELDGLIFQPIGKYKPGRCDDILKWKPPSLNSMDFQLKIMGLGEELLPWNVGLLYVGGCERPFAQVKVTKETVQ
;
A
#
# COMPACT_ATOMS: atom_id res chain seq x y z
N MET A 1 36.68 9.39 -11.92
CA MET A 1 36.67 9.15 -10.45
C MET A 1 35.83 7.89 -10.21
N LYS A 2 36.45 6.75 -9.87
CA LYS A 2 35.73 5.49 -9.57
C LYS A 2 35.79 5.28 -8.05
N THR A 3 34.70 5.55 -7.36
CA THR A 3 34.52 5.25 -5.93
C THR A 3 34.39 3.74 -5.72
N ARG A 4 34.86 3.23 -4.57
CA ARG A 4 34.69 1.84 -4.16
C ARG A 4 33.20 1.60 -3.87
N LYS A 5 32.57 0.66 -4.60
CA LYS A 5 31.15 0.29 -4.42
C LYS A 5 30.77 -0.08 -2.98
N THR A 6 31.72 -0.54 -2.17
CA THR A 6 31.50 -0.90 -0.76
C THR A 6 31.40 0.30 0.18
N GLN A 7 31.71 1.51 -0.30
CA GLN A 7 31.59 2.76 0.47
C GLN A 7 30.35 3.58 0.07
N GLU A 8 29.54 3.08 -0.87
CA GLU A 8 28.30 3.75 -1.29
C GLU A 8 27.17 3.44 -0.31
N LEU A 9 26.42 4.46 0.12
CA LEU A 9 25.30 4.32 1.07
C LEU A 9 24.15 3.48 0.51
N PHE A 10 24.02 3.40 -0.81
CA PHE A 10 22.98 2.67 -1.51
C PHE A 10 23.41 2.30 -2.93
N SER A 11 22.72 1.32 -3.52
CA SER A 11 22.93 0.90 -4.91
C SER A 11 21.95 1.60 -5.84
N VAL A 12 22.45 2.06 -6.99
CA VAL A 12 21.62 2.59 -8.08
C VAL A 12 21.50 1.52 -9.17
N ARG A 13 20.26 1.13 -9.49
CA ARG A 13 19.95 0.17 -10.56
C ARG A 13 18.78 0.69 -11.41
N PRO A 14 18.83 0.54 -12.75
CA PRO A 14 17.69 0.89 -13.59
C PRO A 14 16.52 -0.08 -13.31
N LYS A 15 15.31 0.45 -13.21
CA LYS A 15 14.10 -0.38 -13.14
C LYS A 15 13.78 -0.87 -14.55
N GLN A 16 13.84 -2.18 -14.74
CA GLN A 16 13.50 -2.78 -16.04
C GLN A 16 11.99 -2.71 -16.28
N PHE A 17 11.63 -2.42 -17.53
CA PHE A 17 10.25 -2.46 -18.02
C PHE A 17 10.12 -3.63 -18.98
N PHE A 18 8.94 -4.26 -18.96
CA PHE A 18 8.62 -5.42 -19.78
C PHE A 18 7.32 -5.16 -20.53
N ASP A 19 7.14 -5.88 -21.65
CA ASP A 19 5.87 -5.89 -22.35
C ASP A 19 4.76 -6.48 -21.47
N ILE A 20 3.52 -6.04 -21.69
CA ILE A 20 2.35 -6.47 -20.92
C ILE A 20 2.10 -7.98 -20.99
N SER A 21 2.52 -8.65 -22.06
CA SER A 21 2.42 -10.11 -22.20
C SER A 21 3.18 -10.88 -21.11
N ILE A 22 4.18 -10.26 -20.47
CA ILE A 22 5.02 -10.88 -19.44
C ILE A 22 4.42 -10.71 -18.03
N SER A 23 3.39 -9.87 -17.84
CA SER A 23 2.84 -9.54 -16.52
C SER A 23 2.48 -10.76 -15.66
N ARG A 24 1.89 -11.81 -16.25
CA ARG A 24 1.58 -13.06 -15.54
C ARG A 24 2.87 -13.75 -15.04
N LYS A 25 3.89 -13.84 -15.90
CA LYS A 25 5.17 -14.47 -15.56
C LYS A 25 5.93 -13.67 -14.50
N LEU A 26 5.76 -12.36 -14.43
CA LEU A 26 6.35 -11.54 -13.37
C LEU A 26 5.77 -11.92 -12.00
N LEU A 27 4.48 -12.23 -11.93
CA LEU A 27 3.79 -12.60 -10.69
C LEU A 27 4.00 -14.06 -10.27
N GLU A 28 3.99 -14.99 -11.24
CA GLU A 28 4.05 -16.42 -10.97
C GLU A 28 5.46 -17.02 -11.10
N GLY A 29 6.39 -16.30 -11.74
CA GLY A 29 7.66 -16.84 -12.20
C GLY A 29 8.87 -16.61 -11.28
N ASN A 30 10.03 -17.06 -11.75
CA ASN A 30 11.32 -16.87 -11.09
C ASN A 30 11.77 -15.39 -10.97
N PHE A 31 11.01 -14.43 -11.52
CA PHE A 31 11.33 -13.01 -11.44
C PHE A 31 11.40 -12.53 -9.99
N ALA A 32 10.57 -13.08 -9.09
CA ALA A 32 10.67 -12.81 -7.66
C ALA A 32 12.06 -13.10 -7.06
N LYS A 33 12.88 -13.97 -7.69
CA LYS A 33 14.26 -14.27 -7.25
C LYS A 33 15.28 -13.22 -7.71
N GLU A 34 14.96 -12.44 -8.74
CA GLU A 34 15.80 -11.34 -9.22
C GLU A 34 15.57 -10.05 -8.43
N VAL A 35 14.45 -9.98 -7.70
CA VAL A 35 14.09 -8.86 -6.85
C VAL A 35 14.46 -9.17 -5.41
N SER A 36 15.14 -8.25 -4.72
CA SER A 36 15.58 -8.44 -3.32
C SER A 36 14.46 -8.22 -2.28
N HIS A 37 13.21 -8.13 -2.72
CA HIS A 37 12.03 -7.90 -1.90
C HIS A 37 10.85 -8.68 -2.50
N GLU A 38 9.86 -8.99 -1.66
CA GLU A 38 8.64 -9.64 -2.11
C GLU A 38 7.91 -8.79 -3.14
N LEU A 39 7.34 -9.44 -4.15
CA LEU A 39 6.55 -8.75 -5.15
C LEU A 39 5.24 -8.26 -4.53
N ASP A 40 5.11 -6.94 -4.44
CA ASP A 40 3.93 -6.31 -3.86
C ASP A 40 2.93 -5.84 -4.93
N GLY A 41 3.12 -6.15 -6.21
CA GLY A 41 2.19 -5.77 -7.27
C GLY A 41 2.85 -5.46 -8.62
N LEU A 42 2.13 -4.71 -9.45
CA LEU A 42 2.57 -4.28 -10.78
C LEU A 42 2.29 -2.79 -11.00
N ILE A 43 3.12 -2.15 -11.81
CA ILE A 43 2.89 -0.79 -12.32
C ILE A 43 2.79 -0.87 -13.83
N PHE A 44 1.66 -0.44 -14.39
CA PHE A 44 1.45 -0.31 -15.83
C PHE A 44 1.69 1.14 -16.23
N GLN A 45 2.75 1.33 -17.00
CA GLN A 45 3.19 2.64 -17.49
C GLN A 45 2.71 2.83 -18.94
N PRO A 46 1.90 3.86 -19.23
CA PRO A 46 1.49 4.17 -20.60
C PRO A 46 2.68 4.69 -21.40
N ILE A 47 2.61 4.50 -22.72
CA ILE A 47 3.56 5.07 -23.67
C ILE A 47 3.16 6.52 -23.92
N GLY A 48 4.04 7.48 -23.62
CA GLY A 48 3.73 8.90 -23.80
C GLY A 48 4.73 9.83 -23.12
N LYS A 49 4.48 11.14 -23.23
CA LYS A 49 5.26 12.16 -22.52
C LYS A 49 4.94 12.13 -21.02
N TYR A 50 5.92 12.49 -20.20
CA TYR A 50 5.72 12.65 -18.78
C TYR A 50 4.66 13.73 -18.48
N LYS A 51 3.73 13.41 -17.58
CA LYS A 51 2.73 14.33 -17.04
C LYS A 51 2.95 14.47 -15.53
N PRO A 52 3.14 15.68 -15.00
CA PRO A 52 3.24 15.88 -13.55
C PRO A 52 1.88 15.68 -12.87
N GLY A 53 1.90 15.25 -11.60
CA GLY A 53 0.71 15.10 -10.78
C GLY A 53 -0.08 13.81 -11.06
N ARG A 54 -1.41 13.88 -10.90
CA ARG A 54 -2.30 12.73 -11.10
C ARG A 54 -2.34 12.33 -12.57
N CYS A 55 -2.07 11.06 -12.83
CA CYS A 55 -2.19 10.43 -14.15
C CYS A 55 -3.07 9.20 -14.02
N ASP A 56 -4.28 9.27 -14.58
CA ASP A 56 -5.24 8.15 -14.51
C ASP A 56 -4.87 6.99 -15.45
N ASP A 57 -3.92 7.22 -16.38
CA ASP A 57 -3.40 6.21 -17.30
C ASP A 57 -2.25 5.38 -16.71
N ILE A 58 -1.62 5.83 -15.61
CA ILE A 58 -0.64 5.05 -14.86
C ILE A 58 -1.37 4.21 -13.83
N LEU A 59 -1.36 2.89 -14.01
CA LEU A 59 -2.08 1.98 -13.13
C LEU A 59 -1.13 1.31 -12.14
N LYS A 60 -1.48 1.36 -10.85
CA LYS A 60 -0.87 0.56 -9.80
C LYS A 60 -1.82 -0.59 -9.46
N TRP A 61 -1.37 -1.83 -9.64
CA TRP A 61 -2.12 -3.02 -9.28
C TRP A 61 -1.46 -3.71 -8.09
N LYS A 62 -2.27 -4.12 -7.11
CA LYS A 62 -1.85 -4.85 -5.91
C LYS A 62 -2.75 -6.08 -5.73
N PRO A 63 -2.22 -7.24 -5.29
CA PRO A 63 -3.05 -8.36 -4.88
C PRO A 63 -4.08 -7.90 -3.83
N PRO A 64 -5.36 -8.28 -3.94
CA PRO A 64 -6.39 -7.84 -2.98
C PRO A 64 -6.05 -8.18 -1.52
N SER A 65 -5.33 -9.29 -1.30
CA SER A 65 -4.87 -9.73 0.02
C SER A 65 -3.84 -8.79 0.66
N LEU A 66 -3.16 -7.94 -0.12
CA LEU A 66 -2.16 -6.98 0.36
C LEU A 66 -2.72 -5.55 0.45
N ASN A 67 -4.01 -5.34 0.17
CA ASN A 67 -4.62 -4.03 0.29
C ASN A 67 -5.03 -3.78 1.74
N SER A 68 -4.26 -2.92 2.41
CA SER A 68 -4.59 -2.40 3.74
C SER A 68 -4.53 -0.87 3.73
N MET A 69 -5.20 -0.27 4.72
CA MET A 69 -5.13 1.17 4.99
C MET A 69 -5.11 1.36 6.50
N ASP A 70 -4.19 2.21 6.96
CA ASP A 70 -4.09 2.54 8.37
C ASP A 70 -5.10 3.64 8.73
N PHE A 71 -5.67 3.53 9.93
CA PHE A 71 -6.66 4.47 10.45
C PHE A 71 -6.25 4.95 11.83
N GLN A 72 -6.61 6.19 12.15
CA GLN A 72 -6.65 6.63 13.54
C GLN A 72 -7.93 6.11 14.19
N LEU A 73 -7.79 5.22 15.17
CA LEU A 73 -8.91 4.67 15.93
C LEU A 73 -9.30 5.60 17.09
N LYS A 74 -10.60 5.89 17.24
CA LYS A 74 -11.18 6.51 18.43
C LYS A 74 -12.31 5.62 18.96
N ILE A 75 -12.17 5.13 20.18
CA ILE A 75 -13.22 4.32 20.83
C ILE A 75 -14.21 5.26 21.51
N MET A 76 -15.50 5.10 21.21
CA MET A 76 -16.58 5.84 21.85
C MET A 76 -17.56 4.87 22.51
N GLY A 77 -17.86 5.12 23.79
CA GLY A 77 -18.96 4.46 24.47
C GLY A 77 -20.28 5.06 24.02
N LEU A 78 -21.15 4.22 23.47
CA LEU A 78 -22.52 4.54 23.08
C LEU A 78 -23.46 3.63 23.85
N GLY A 79 -24.56 4.16 24.36
CA GLY A 79 -25.55 3.36 25.06
C GLY A 79 -26.23 4.15 26.16
N GLU A 80 -27.46 3.77 26.46
CA GLU A 80 -28.17 4.20 27.67
C GLU A 80 -27.63 3.41 28.88
N GLU A 81 -27.91 3.90 30.08
CA GLU A 81 -27.38 3.36 31.36
C GLU A 81 -27.55 1.84 31.53
N LEU A 82 -28.53 1.25 30.84
CA LEU A 82 -28.88 -0.18 30.91
C LEU A 82 -28.15 -1.06 29.87
N LEU A 83 -27.64 -0.50 28.77
CA LEU A 83 -26.99 -1.25 27.69
C LEU A 83 -25.81 -0.47 27.08
N PRO A 84 -24.68 -0.31 27.80
CA PRO A 84 -23.48 0.31 27.27
C PRO A 84 -22.79 -0.60 26.24
N TRP A 85 -22.46 -0.05 25.08
CA TRP A 85 -21.64 -0.69 24.05
C TRP A 85 -20.56 0.27 23.54
N ASN A 86 -19.45 -0.27 23.03
CA ASN A 86 -18.37 0.55 22.49
C ASN A 86 -18.30 0.40 20.96
N VAL A 87 -18.05 1.50 20.27
CA VAL A 87 -17.76 1.51 18.83
C VAL A 87 -16.36 2.06 18.57
N GLY A 88 -15.63 1.43 17.66
CA GLY A 88 -14.37 1.94 17.15
C GLY A 88 -14.64 2.80 15.91
N LEU A 89 -14.37 4.10 15.99
CA LEU A 89 -14.47 5.01 14.86
C LEU A 89 -13.10 5.16 14.19
N LEU A 90 -13.06 4.92 12.87
CA LEU A 90 -11.84 4.93 12.07
C LEU A 90 -11.73 6.24 11.28
N TYR A 91 -10.68 7.02 11.52
CA TYR A 91 -10.44 8.31 10.87
C TYR A 91 -9.28 8.24 9.88
N VAL A 92 -9.36 9.06 8.84
CA VAL A 92 -8.32 9.25 7.81
C VAL A 92 -7.90 10.70 7.76
N GLY A 93 -6.66 10.96 7.37
CA GLY A 93 -6.12 12.32 7.25
C GLY A 93 -6.97 13.20 6.32
N GLY A 94 -7.22 14.44 6.73
CA GLY A 94 -8.02 15.39 5.94
C GLY A 94 -9.54 15.19 6.01
N CYS A 95 -10.03 14.25 6.83
CA CYS A 95 -11.46 14.05 7.05
C CYS A 95 -11.82 14.22 8.54
N GLU A 96 -12.75 15.13 8.84
CA GLU A 96 -13.22 15.37 10.21
C GLU A 96 -14.23 14.32 10.69
N ARG A 97 -14.86 13.59 9.77
CA ARG A 97 -15.87 12.58 10.07
C ARG A 97 -15.24 11.18 10.02
N PRO A 98 -15.75 10.22 10.80
CA PRO A 98 -15.25 8.85 10.72
C PRO A 98 -15.46 8.31 9.31
N PHE A 99 -14.41 7.74 8.74
CA PHE A 99 -14.43 7.09 7.43
C PHE A 99 -15.12 5.73 7.48
N ALA A 100 -14.90 4.99 8.58
CA ALA A 100 -15.48 3.67 8.80
C ALA A 100 -15.67 3.40 10.30
N GLN A 101 -16.32 2.28 10.62
CA GLN A 101 -16.50 1.80 11.98
C GLN A 101 -16.04 0.36 12.10
N VAL A 102 -15.58 -0.02 13.30
CA VAL A 102 -15.19 -1.39 13.63
C VAL A 102 -15.77 -1.78 14.99
N LYS A 103 -16.13 -3.06 15.12
CA LYS A 103 -16.55 -3.63 16.41
C LYS A 103 -15.35 -3.67 17.36
N VAL A 104 -15.51 -3.14 18.56
CA VAL A 104 -14.46 -3.16 19.57
C VAL A 104 -14.33 -4.58 20.14
N THR A 105 -13.16 -5.19 19.96
CA THR A 105 -12.77 -6.45 20.59
C THR A 105 -11.53 -6.24 21.47
N LYS A 106 -11.09 -7.25 22.23
CA LYS A 106 -9.91 -7.13 23.09
C LYS A 106 -8.64 -6.77 22.30
N GLU A 107 -8.53 -7.20 21.04
CA GLU A 107 -7.41 -6.86 20.17
C GLU A 107 -7.41 -5.38 19.72
N THR A 108 -8.56 -4.70 19.83
CA THR A 108 -8.72 -3.30 19.41
C THR A 108 -8.26 -2.30 20.48
N VAL A 109 -8.06 -2.75 21.73
CA VAL A 109 -7.80 -1.91 22.92
C VAL A 109 -6.34 -2.08 23.42
N GLN A 110 -5.44 -2.52 22.54
CA GLN A 110 -4.06 -2.83 22.91
C GLN A 110 -3.22 -1.57 23.21
#